data_AF-A0A6N4T8D9-F1
#
_entry.id   AF-A0A6N4T8D9-F1
#
_cell.length_a   1.000
_cell.length_b   1.000
_cell.length_c   1.000
_cell.angle_alpha   90.00
_cell.angle_beta   90.00
_cell.angle_gamma   90.00
#
_symmetry.space_group_name_H-M   'P 1'
#
loop_
_entity.id
_entity.type
_entity.pdbx_description
1 polymer ?
#
loop_
_entity_poly.entity_id
_entity_poly.type
_entity_poly.pdbx_seq_one_letter_code
_entity_poly.pdbx_strand_id
1 'polypeptide(L)' 'MQRFFSSELQKIATAIAGLSVGHLDKTTVAPAKPRDGDIRYADGSLWNPGSGVGVYYYKGASSTWVFLG' A
#
# COMPACT_ATOMS: atom_id res chain seq x y z
N MET A 1 13.12 14.03 -25.31
CA MET A 1 12.79 12.63 -24.99
C MET A 1 13.66 12.05 -23.87
N GLN A 2 14.98 12.26 -23.88
CA GLN A 2 15.94 11.73 -22.90
C GLN A 2 15.67 12.15 -21.42
N ARG A 3 15.08 13.34 -21.21
CA ARG A 3 14.70 13.85 -19.88
C ARG A 3 13.56 13.06 -19.23
N PHE A 4 12.58 12.61 -20.01
CA PHE A 4 11.43 11.85 -19.49
C PHE A 4 11.88 10.49 -18.95
N PHE A 5 12.70 9.76 -19.72
CA PHE A 5 13.19 8.46 -19.29
C PHE A 5 14.02 8.57 -18.00
N SER A 6 14.89 9.56 -17.91
CA SER A 6 15.67 9.82 -16.70
C SER A 6 14.78 10.15 -15.49
N SER A 7 13.73 10.96 -15.67
CA SER A 7 12.80 11.29 -14.59
C SER A 7 11.96 10.10 -14.14
N GLU A 8 11.52 9.25 -15.06
CA GLU A 8 10.75 8.05 -14.71
C GLU A 8 11.62 7.02 -13.98
N LEU A 9 12.87 6.82 -14.41
CA LEU A 9 13.82 5.96 -13.69
C LEU A 9 14.10 6.46 -12.27
N GLN A 10 14.21 7.78 -12.07
CA GLN A 10 14.42 8.35 -10.75
C GLN A 10 13.21 8.15 -9.83
N LYS A 11 11.99 8.26 -10.34
CA LYS A 11 10.77 7.95 -9.57
C LYS A 11 10.72 6.48 -9.16
N ILE A 12 11.04 5.57 -10.08
CA ILE A 12 11.09 4.12 -9.79
C ILE A 12 12.15 3.83 -8.71
N ALA A 13 13.35 4.39 -8.84
CA ALA A 13 14.41 4.23 -7.84
C ALA A 13 13.99 4.72 -6.45
N THR A 14 13.29 5.85 -6.40
CA THR A 14 12.76 6.42 -5.14
C THR A 14 11.71 5.49 -4.51
N ALA A 15 10.78 4.96 -5.31
CA ALA A 15 9.78 4.01 -4.81
C ALA A 15 10.41 2.71 -4.28
N ILE A 16 11.40 2.16 -4.99
CA ILE A 16 12.13 0.96 -4.55
C ILE A 16 12.88 1.23 -3.24
N ALA A 17 13.53 2.38 -3.11
CA ALA A 17 14.24 2.78 -1.89
C ALA A 17 13.30 2.97 -0.69
N GLY A 18 12.08 3.48 -0.92
CA GLY A 18 11.07 3.56 0.14
C GLY A 18 10.61 2.18 0.60
N LEU A 19 10.34 1.28 -0.35
CA LEU A 19 9.92 -0.10 -0.04
C LEU A 19 11.01 -0.88 0.71
N SER A 20 12.29 -0.67 0.41
CA SER A 20 13.39 -1.40 1.08
C SER A 20 13.52 -1.08 2.57
N VAL A 21 13.04 0.08 3.02
CA VAL A 21 13.00 0.48 4.43
C VAL A 21 11.62 0.23 5.08
N GLY A 22 10.72 -0.45 4.40
CA GLY A 22 9.38 -0.77 4.92
C GLY A 22 8.39 0.39 4.88
N HIS A 23 8.60 1.40 4.02
CA HIS A 23 7.63 2.47 3.85
C HIS A 23 6.35 1.96 3.19
N LEU A 24 5.20 2.27 3.81
CA LEU A 24 3.88 2.01 3.24
C LEU A 24 3.17 3.34 2.99
N ASP A 25 2.83 3.58 1.72
CA ASP A 25 1.99 4.72 1.37
C ASP A 25 0.60 4.55 1.96
N LYS A 26 0.07 5.65 2.50
CA LYS A 26 -1.31 5.72 2.96
C LYS A 26 -2.24 5.64 1.75
N THR A 27 -3.18 4.70 1.78
CA THR A 27 -4.15 4.47 0.72
C THR A 27 -5.55 4.86 1.15
N THR A 28 -6.32 5.39 0.21
CA THR A 28 -7.70 5.85 0.39
C THR A 28 -8.72 4.92 -0.26
N VAL A 29 -8.27 3.79 -0.82
CA VAL A 29 -9.11 2.79 -1.49
C VAL A 29 -8.50 1.40 -1.36
N ALA A 30 -9.36 0.39 -1.24
CA ALA A 30 -8.93 -1.00 -1.26
C ALA A 30 -8.49 -1.43 -2.69
N PRO A 31 -7.53 -2.34 -2.83
CA PRO A 31 -7.25 -2.97 -4.11
C PRO A 31 -8.48 -3.75 -4.61
N ALA A 32 -8.76 -3.67 -5.92
CA ALA A 32 -9.93 -4.33 -6.52
C ALA A 32 -9.88 -5.88 -6.45
N LYS A 33 -8.67 -6.44 -6.35
CA LYS A 33 -8.41 -7.89 -6.25
C LYS A 33 -7.30 -8.13 -5.23
N PRO A 34 -7.61 -8.04 -3.92
CA PRO A 34 -6.64 -8.28 -2.87
C PRO A 34 -6.15 -9.73 -2.90
N ARG A 35 -4.87 -9.93 -2.58
CA ARG A 35 -4.23 -11.25 -2.48
C ARG A 35 -3.84 -11.53 -1.04
N ASP A 36 -3.86 -12.81 -0.66
CA ASP A 36 -3.35 -13.23 0.64
C ASP A 36 -1.91 -12.73 0.80
N GLY A 37 -1.61 -12.07 1.93
CA GLY A 37 -0.31 -11.43 2.13
C GLY A 37 -0.27 -9.94 1.82
N ASP A 38 -1.29 -9.35 1.18
CA ASP A 38 -1.29 -7.92 0.91
C ASP A 38 -1.28 -7.13 2.23
N ILE A 39 -0.36 -6.16 2.33
CA ILE A 39 -0.24 -5.22 3.45
C ILE A 39 -0.49 -3.81 2.94
N ARG A 40 -1.27 -3.02 3.69
CA ARG A 40 -1.68 -1.68 3.28
C ARG A 40 -1.87 -0.77 4.48
N TYR A 41 -1.54 0.51 4.34
CA TYR A 41 -1.78 1.52 5.35
C TYR A 41 -3.05 2.30 5.02
N ALA A 42 -4.12 2.09 5.76
CA ALA A 42 -5.40 2.75 5.53
C ALA A 42 -5.40 4.18 6.06
N ASP A 43 -6.06 5.10 5.34
CA ASP A 43 -6.21 6.49 5.77
C ASP A 43 -7.20 6.66 6.95
N GLY A 44 -8.09 5.68 7.14
CA GLY A 44 -9.10 5.67 8.20
C GLY A 44 -10.32 6.52 7.90
N SER A 45 -10.35 7.22 6.75
CA SER A 45 -11.45 8.09 6.34
C SER A 45 -12.14 7.54 5.09
N LEU A 46 -11.48 7.57 3.93
CA LEU A 46 -12.04 7.07 2.68
C LEU A 46 -11.94 5.54 2.59
N TRP A 47 -10.90 4.97 3.19
CA TRP A 47 -10.72 3.55 3.33
C TRP A 47 -10.44 3.20 4.79
N ASN A 48 -11.40 2.49 5.38
CA ASN A 48 -11.36 2.00 6.75
C ASN A 48 -11.96 0.59 6.79
N PRO A 49 -11.14 -0.47 6.79
CA PRO A 49 -11.64 -1.84 6.86
C PRO A 49 -12.27 -2.23 8.21
N GLY A 50 -12.09 -1.45 9.28
CA GLY A 50 -12.78 -1.69 10.55
C GLY A 50 -12.24 -0.96 11.78
N SER A 51 -10.99 -0.49 11.80
CA SER A 51 -10.35 0.05 13.01
C SER A 51 -9.74 1.45 12.82
N GLY A 52 -10.12 2.16 11.76
CA GLY A 52 -9.62 3.50 11.44
C GLY A 52 -8.30 3.46 10.69
N VAL A 53 -7.50 4.50 10.91
CA VAL A 53 -6.16 4.66 10.31
C VAL A 53 -5.23 3.58 10.86
N GLY A 54 -4.41 2.98 10.00
CA GLY A 54 -3.40 1.99 10.41
C GLY A 54 -3.14 0.90 9.38
N VAL A 55 -2.26 -0.02 9.72
CA VAL A 55 -1.79 -1.09 8.85
C VAL A 55 -2.75 -2.27 8.92
N TYR A 56 -3.12 -2.78 7.75
CA TYR A 56 -3.97 -3.95 7.60
C TYR A 56 -3.28 -5.00 6.75
N TYR A 57 -3.49 -6.26 7.11
CA TYR A 57 -3.10 -7.44 6.33
C TYR A 57 -4.35 -8.10 5.74
N TYR A 58 -4.32 -8.45 4.46
CA TYR A 58 -5.39 -9.21 3.85
C TYR A 58 -5.21 -10.70 4.09
N LYS A 59 -6.11 -11.28 4.89
CA LYS A 59 -6.18 -12.70 5.20
C LYS A 59 -7.05 -13.41 4.17
N GLY A 60 -6.41 -13.93 3.13
CA GLY A 60 -7.08 -14.55 1.97
C GLY A 60 -7.94 -15.76 2.35
N ALA A 61 -7.55 -16.53 3.37
CA ALA A 61 -8.34 -17.66 3.87
C ALA A 61 -9.75 -17.26 4.36
N SER A 62 -9.92 -16.02 4.80
CA SER A 62 -11.19 -15.48 5.29
C SER A 62 -11.74 -14.33 4.43
N SER A 63 -11.01 -13.95 3.37
CA SER A 63 -11.28 -12.76 2.56
C SER A 63 -11.52 -11.49 3.38
N THR A 64 -10.74 -11.27 4.44
CA THR A 64 -10.90 -10.15 5.37
C THR A 64 -9.61 -9.36 5.56
N TRP A 65 -9.74 -8.06 5.85
CA TRP A 65 -8.63 -7.22 6.29
C TRP A 65 -8.51 -7.28 7.81
N VAL A 66 -7.33 -7.66 8.30
CA VAL A 66 -7.01 -7.75 9.73
C VAL A 66 -6.15 -6.56 10.11
N PHE A 67 -6.59 -5.81 11.13
CA PHE A 67 -5.83 -4.69 11.67
C PHE A 67 -4.59 -5.18 12.41
N LEU A 68 -3.44 -4.55 12.14
CA LEU A 68 -2.15 -4.88 12.76
C LEU A 68 -1.64 -3.77 13.69
N GLY A 69 -2.02 -2.51 13.46
CA GLY A 69 -1.56 -1.35 14.24
C GLY A 69 -1.41 -0.09 13.43
#